data_AF-A0A0H5R7L8-F1
#
_entry.id   AF-A0A0H5R7L8-F1
#
_cell.length_a   1.000
_cell.length_b   1.000
_cell.length_c   1.000
_cell.angle_alpha   90.00
_cell.angle_beta   90.00
_cell.angle_gamma   90.00
#
_symmetry.space_group_name_H-M   'P 1'
#
loop_
_entity.id
_entity.type
_entity.pdbx_description
1 polymer ?
#
loop_
_entity_poly.entity_id
_entity_poly.type
_entity_poly.pdbx_seq_one_letter_code
_entity_poly.pdbx_strand_id
1 'polypeptide(L)'
;MLRSKGFAYRSSNVDAERSRSVKRPRNSRRRQLGLMAIVGALSFVSLLGIFAVHRPRPLPVPDKVFDAARIATCTDDPALINDDYCDCDDGSDELLTSACSHIHGIKFDCRNNERSIWRSMIRDGICDCSDCFDEHQH
;
A
#
# COMPACT_ATOMS: atom_id res chain seq x y z
N MET A 1 11.93 -93.22 17.58
CA MET A 1 12.78 -92.01 17.44
C MET A 1 11.85 -90.81 17.37
N LEU A 2 11.47 -90.25 18.52
CA LEU A 2 12.06 -89.08 19.19
C LEU A 2 11.66 -87.72 18.60
N ARG A 3 11.08 -86.91 19.51
CA ARG A 3 11.17 -85.44 19.65
C ARG A 3 9.99 -84.64 19.04
N SER A 4 9.00 -84.24 19.85
CA SER A 4 8.93 -83.01 20.69
C SER A 4 8.69 -81.75 19.85
N LYS A 5 7.89 -80.73 20.21
CA LYS A 5 7.09 -80.34 21.39
C LYS A 5 6.41 -78.99 21.02
N GLY A 6 5.39 -78.60 21.80
CA GLY A 6 4.99 -77.18 22.03
C GLY A 6 3.68 -76.81 21.32
N PHE A 7 2.50 -76.78 21.96
CA PHE A 7 2.01 -75.96 23.09
C PHE A 7 1.87 -74.47 22.74
N ALA A 8 0.62 -73.99 22.61
CA ALA A 8 0.10 -72.84 23.35
C ALA A 8 -1.32 -72.44 22.92
N TYR A 9 -2.23 -72.63 23.88
CA TYR A 9 -3.49 -71.98 24.19
C TYR A 9 -3.70 -70.53 23.71
N ARG A 10 -4.90 -70.20 23.17
CA ARG A 10 -5.67 -69.00 23.59
C ARG A 10 -7.13 -69.00 23.10
N SER A 11 -8.04 -68.83 24.06
CA SER A 11 -9.46 -68.53 23.95
C SER A 11 -9.73 -67.14 23.36
N SER A 12 -10.83 -66.94 22.61
CA SER A 12 -11.65 -65.71 22.61
C SER A 12 -12.98 -65.89 21.85
N ASN A 13 -14.09 -65.80 22.60
CA ASN A 13 -15.37 -65.13 22.33
C ASN A 13 -15.82 -64.86 20.88
N VAL A 14 -16.98 -65.42 20.51
CA VAL A 14 -17.79 -64.97 19.37
C VAL A 14 -19.00 -64.22 19.92
N ASP A 15 -18.85 -62.90 20.06
CA ASP A 15 -19.92 -61.97 20.38
C ASP A 15 -20.64 -61.51 19.10
N ALA A 16 -21.96 -61.70 19.11
CA ALA A 16 -23.00 -60.79 18.62
C ALA A 16 -22.84 -60.12 17.23
N GLU A 17 -23.62 -60.61 16.28
CA GLU A 17 -24.14 -59.79 15.17
C GLU A 17 -24.98 -58.62 15.71
N ARG A 18 -24.61 -57.36 15.40
CA ARG A 18 -25.53 -56.22 15.51
C ARG A 18 -25.35 -55.22 14.36
N SER A 19 -26.35 -55.24 13.48
CA SER A 19 -26.88 -54.12 12.68
C SER A 19 -25.94 -53.39 11.72
N ARG A 20 -26.04 -53.75 10.42
CA ARG A 20 -25.57 -52.92 9.30
C ARG A 20 -26.33 -51.58 9.28
N SER A 21 -25.70 -50.51 9.77
CA SER A 21 -26.07 -49.14 9.42
C SER A 21 -25.40 -48.78 8.10
N VAL A 22 -26.17 -48.73 7.01
CA VAL A 22 -25.71 -48.23 5.71
C VAL A 22 -25.42 -46.74 5.85
N LYS A 23 -24.14 -46.37 6.03
CA LYS A 23 -23.70 -44.97 6.01
C LYS A 23 -23.81 -44.44 4.57
N ARG A 24 -24.66 -43.43 4.35
CA ARG A 24 -24.73 -42.68 3.09
C ARG A 24 -23.36 -42.07 2.78
N PRO A 25 -22.87 -42.09 1.52
CA PRO A 25 -21.57 -41.51 1.18
C PRO A 25 -21.61 -40.00 1.45
N ARG A 26 -20.74 -39.56 2.35
CA ARG A 26 -20.59 -38.15 2.72
C ARG A 26 -19.91 -37.45 1.54
N ASN A 27 -20.68 -36.77 0.70
CA ASN A 27 -20.19 -36.10 -0.51
C ASN A 27 -19.17 -34.99 -0.14
N SER A 28 -17.89 -35.24 -0.44
CA SER A 28 -16.72 -34.38 -0.19
C SER A 28 -16.85 -32.98 -0.79
N ARG A 29 -17.57 -32.84 -1.92
CA ARG A 29 -17.75 -31.55 -2.63
C ARG A 29 -18.49 -30.50 -1.81
N ARG A 30 -19.44 -30.89 -0.94
CA ARG A 30 -20.18 -29.92 -0.08
C ARG A 30 -19.30 -29.33 1.03
N ARG A 31 -18.28 -30.06 1.50
CA ARG A 31 -17.34 -29.57 2.52
C ARG A 31 -16.31 -28.61 1.91
N GLN A 32 -15.87 -28.86 0.68
CA GLN A 32 -14.95 -27.97 -0.02
C GLN A 32 -15.59 -26.63 -0.38
N LEU A 33 -16.86 -26.60 -0.84
CA LEU A 33 -17.54 -25.34 -1.14
C LEU A 33 -17.72 -24.43 0.10
N GLY A 34 -18.08 -25.00 1.25
CA GLY A 34 -18.25 -24.22 2.48
C GLY A 34 -16.94 -23.65 3.02
N LEU A 35 -15.86 -24.41 2.96
CA LEU A 35 -14.53 -23.96 3.39
C LEU A 35 -14.00 -22.82 2.50
N MET A 36 -14.16 -22.91 1.18
CA MET A 36 -13.71 -21.86 0.25
C MET A 36 -14.49 -20.55 0.42
N ALA A 37 -15.79 -20.63 0.72
CA ALA A 37 -16.61 -19.44 1.00
C ALA A 37 -16.18 -18.73 2.30
N ILE A 38 -15.85 -19.50 3.36
CA ILE A 38 -15.39 -18.94 4.64
C ILE A 38 -13.99 -18.32 4.51
N VAL A 39 -13.06 -19.01 3.85
CA VAL A 39 -11.71 -18.49 3.61
C VAL A 39 -11.77 -17.23 2.75
N GLY A 40 -12.59 -17.22 1.69
CA GLY A 40 -12.79 -16.04 0.85
C GLY A 40 -13.37 -14.85 1.61
N ALA A 41 -14.38 -15.07 2.47
CA ALA A 41 -14.95 -14.01 3.30
C ALA A 41 -13.96 -13.46 4.33
N LEU A 42 -13.17 -14.33 4.99
CA LEU A 42 -12.14 -13.91 5.95
C LEU A 42 -11.03 -13.10 5.28
N SER A 43 -10.54 -13.53 4.11
CA SER A 43 -9.55 -12.77 3.34
C SER A 43 -10.08 -11.41 2.87
N PHE A 44 -11.36 -11.34 2.47
CA PHE A 44 -11.98 -10.09 2.01
C PHE A 44 -12.19 -9.08 3.15
N VAL A 45 -12.61 -9.55 4.33
CA VAL A 45 -12.74 -8.71 5.55
C VAL A 45 -11.38 -8.17 5.98
N SER A 46 -10.32 -8.98 5.92
CA SER A 46 -8.96 -8.52 6.22
C SER A 46 -8.46 -7.47 5.23
N LEU A 47 -8.69 -7.64 3.92
CA LEU A 47 -8.29 -6.65 2.90
C LEU A 47 -9.03 -5.32 3.08
N LEU A 48 -10.37 -5.34 3.23
CA LEU A 48 -11.15 -4.11 3.45
C LEU A 48 -10.77 -3.38 4.75
N GLY A 49 -10.41 -4.11 5.81
CA GLY A 49 -9.95 -3.52 7.07
C GLY A 49 -8.61 -2.80 6.96
N ILE A 50 -7.68 -3.28 6.12
CA ILE A 50 -6.37 -2.65 5.90
C ILE A 50 -6.51 -1.32 5.13
N PHE A 51 -7.41 -1.25 4.14
CA PHE A 51 -7.66 -0.03 3.36
C PHE A 51 -8.30 1.10 4.18
N ALA A 52 -9.15 0.78 5.16
CA ALA A 52 -9.82 1.80 5.98
C ALA A 52 -8.87 2.53 6.96
N VAL A 53 -7.74 1.92 7.32
CA VAL A 53 -6.76 2.48 8.29
C VAL A 53 -5.77 3.43 7.62
N HIS A 54 -5.56 3.32 6.31
CA HIS A 54 -4.64 4.18 5.56
C HIS A 54 -5.34 5.38 4.94
N ARG A 55 -6.18 6.11 5.70
CA ARG A 55 -6.39 7.52 5.34
C ARG A 55 -5.16 8.27 5.83
N PRO A 56 -4.20 8.65 4.96
CA PRO A 56 -3.13 9.53 5.39
C PRO A 56 -3.80 10.76 6.00
N ARG A 57 -3.40 11.12 7.22
CA ARG A 57 -3.76 12.42 7.76
C ARG A 57 -3.23 13.44 6.74
N PRO A 58 -4.02 14.43 6.29
CA PRO A 58 -3.45 15.58 5.63
C PRO A 58 -2.34 16.08 6.54
N LEU A 59 -1.08 15.99 6.09
CA LEU A 59 0.01 16.55 6.84
C LEU A 59 -0.29 18.05 7.01
N PRO A 60 0.01 18.64 8.17
CA PRO A 60 -0.03 20.09 8.29
C PRO A 60 1.00 20.62 7.31
N VAL A 61 0.55 21.09 6.14
CA VAL A 61 1.39 21.84 5.23
C VAL A 61 1.72 23.12 6.00
N PRO A 62 2.99 23.42 6.31
CA PRO A 62 3.34 24.61 7.05
C PRO A 62 2.80 25.83 6.30
N ASP A 63 1.89 26.54 6.95
CA ASP A 63 1.05 27.65 6.47
C ASP A 63 1.84 28.94 6.20
N LYS A 64 3.09 28.81 5.71
CA LYS A 64 4.10 29.89 5.74
C LYS A 64 4.99 30.02 4.50
N VAL A 65 4.81 29.20 3.45
CA VAL A 65 5.61 29.34 2.21
C VAL A 65 4.72 29.16 0.97
N PHE A 66 3.60 29.87 0.95
CA PHE A 66 2.97 30.28 -0.29
C PHE A 66 2.69 31.75 -0.07
N ASP A 67 3.46 32.64 -0.68
CA ASP A 67 2.99 34.02 -0.86
C ASP A 67 1.78 33.92 -1.81
N ALA A 68 0.64 33.46 -1.29
CA ALA A 68 -0.61 33.35 -2.04
C ALA A 68 -0.97 34.72 -2.64
N ALA A 69 -0.52 35.80 -2.01
CA ALA A 69 -0.57 37.15 -2.55
C ALA A 69 0.23 37.33 -3.85
N ARG A 70 1.44 36.75 -3.97
CA ARG A 70 2.23 36.80 -5.20
C ARG A 70 1.59 35.97 -6.31
N ILE A 71 1.15 34.76 -6.00
CA ILE A 71 0.44 33.90 -6.97
C ILE A 71 -0.82 34.60 -7.48
N ALA A 72 -1.65 35.14 -6.57
CA ALA A 72 -2.85 35.90 -6.92
C ALA A 72 -2.57 37.21 -7.68
N THR A 73 -1.31 37.70 -7.69
CA THR A 73 -0.94 38.84 -8.54
C THR A 73 -0.77 38.41 -10.00
N CYS A 74 -0.45 37.14 -10.24
CA CYS A 74 -0.21 36.60 -11.57
C CYS A 74 -1.41 35.82 -12.13
N THR A 75 -1.94 34.85 -11.37
CA THR A 75 -3.04 33.99 -11.82
C THR A 75 -4.01 33.66 -10.68
N ASP A 76 -5.30 33.68 -11.02
CA ASP A 76 -6.39 33.17 -10.17
C ASP A 76 -6.85 31.76 -10.60
N ASP A 77 -6.32 31.22 -11.69
CA ASP A 77 -6.66 29.88 -12.18
C ASP A 77 -5.77 28.83 -11.49
N PRO A 78 -6.32 27.97 -10.62
CA PRO A 78 -5.54 26.93 -9.94
C PRO A 78 -4.98 25.87 -10.89
N ALA A 79 -5.47 25.80 -12.14
CA ALA A 79 -4.92 24.89 -13.14
C ALA A 79 -3.54 25.32 -13.66
N LEU A 80 -3.18 26.59 -13.49
CA LEU A 80 -1.90 27.17 -13.91
C LEU A 80 -0.86 27.19 -12.78
N ILE A 81 -1.13 26.48 -11.66
CA ILE A 81 -0.23 26.46 -10.51
C ILE A 81 0.49 25.11 -10.48
N ASN A 82 1.81 25.14 -10.62
CA ASN A 82 2.67 23.96 -10.66
C ASN A 82 2.26 22.97 -11.76
N ASP A 83 1.90 23.47 -12.93
CA ASP A 83 1.45 22.67 -14.07
C ASP A 83 2.58 22.32 -15.06
N ASP A 84 3.83 22.57 -14.65
CA ASP A 84 5.05 22.43 -15.44
C ASP A 84 5.10 23.42 -16.63
N TYR A 85 4.37 24.54 -16.57
CA TYR A 85 4.44 25.63 -17.53
C TYR A 85 4.65 26.99 -16.86
N CYS A 86 5.53 27.84 -17.41
CA CYS A 86 5.84 29.14 -16.82
C CYS A 86 4.94 30.24 -17.43
N ASP A 87 3.83 30.55 -16.77
CA ASP A 87 2.88 31.60 -17.11
C ASP A 87 3.28 32.97 -16.53
N CYS A 88 3.96 32.99 -15.38
CA CYS A 88 4.30 34.22 -14.67
C CYS A 88 5.71 34.73 -15.00
N ASP A 89 5.84 36.04 -15.26
CA ASP A 89 7.13 36.70 -15.47
C ASP A 89 8.07 36.65 -14.25
N ASP A 90 7.52 36.47 -13.05
CA ASP A 90 8.26 36.31 -11.79
C ASP A 90 8.39 34.84 -11.35
N GLY A 91 7.78 33.91 -12.09
CA GLY A 91 7.74 32.47 -11.80
C GLY A 91 7.03 32.11 -10.50
N SER A 92 6.08 32.93 -10.05
CA SER A 92 5.32 32.70 -8.82
C SER A 92 4.32 31.54 -8.91
N ASP A 93 3.86 31.19 -10.11
CA ASP A 93 3.04 30.02 -10.44
C ASP A 93 3.73 28.67 -10.18
N GLU A 94 5.01 28.55 -10.55
CA GLU A 94 5.66 27.23 -10.67
C GLU A 94 6.54 26.84 -9.45
N LEU A 95 6.12 27.14 -8.23
CA LEU A 95 6.95 27.01 -7.01
C LEU A 95 7.50 25.61 -6.73
N LEU A 96 6.88 24.55 -7.27
CA LEU A 96 7.21 23.14 -7.04
C LEU A 96 7.67 22.44 -8.33
N THR A 97 7.98 23.20 -9.39
CA THR A 97 8.44 22.66 -10.67
C THR A 97 9.66 23.43 -11.20
N SER A 98 10.29 22.86 -12.22
CA SER A 98 11.44 23.46 -12.90
C SER A 98 11.08 24.35 -14.08
N ALA A 99 9.80 24.56 -14.38
CA ALA A 99 9.32 25.24 -15.59
C ALA A 99 9.85 26.68 -15.73
N CYS A 100 9.90 27.43 -14.63
CA CYS A 100 10.45 28.80 -14.62
C CYS A 100 11.96 28.89 -14.41
N SER A 101 12.73 27.80 -14.57
CA SER A 101 14.19 27.79 -14.35
C SER A 101 15.01 28.78 -15.20
N HIS A 102 14.42 29.33 -16.27
CA HIS A 102 15.04 30.37 -17.09
C HIS A 102 15.05 31.76 -16.41
N ILE A 103 14.23 31.98 -15.39
CA ILE A 103 14.18 33.25 -14.66
C ILE A 103 15.36 33.29 -13.69
N HIS A 104 16.15 34.35 -13.77
CA HIS A 104 17.33 34.48 -12.93
C HIS A 104 16.99 34.84 -11.49
N GLY A 105 17.63 34.17 -10.53
CA GLY A 105 17.57 34.53 -9.11
C GLY A 105 16.41 33.91 -8.35
N ILE A 106 15.48 33.22 -9.01
CA ILE A 106 14.47 32.44 -8.31
C ILE A 106 15.04 31.10 -7.85
N LYS A 107 14.75 30.75 -6.59
CA LYS A 107 15.23 29.54 -5.93
C LYS A 107 14.07 28.76 -5.35
N PHE A 108 14.32 27.47 -5.15
CA PHE A 108 13.44 26.57 -4.43
C PHE A 108 13.98 26.36 -3.02
N ASP A 109 13.13 26.55 -2.03
CA ASP A 109 13.48 26.27 -0.65
C ASP A 109 13.12 24.82 -0.32
N CYS A 110 14.14 24.03 0.04
CA CYS A 110 13.90 22.68 0.53
C CYS A 110 13.06 22.73 1.81
N ARG A 111 12.39 21.61 2.11
CA ARG A 111 11.57 21.48 3.32
C ARG A 111 12.39 21.88 4.57
N ASN A 112 11.76 22.64 5.47
CA ASN A 112 12.36 23.23 6.67
C ASN A 112 13.40 24.35 6.43
N ASN A 113 13.51 24.91 5.23
CA ASN A 113 14.42 26.02 4.89
C ASN A 113 15.90 25.71 5.22
N GLU A 114 16.30 24.44 5.20
CA GLU A 114 17.68 24.04 5.50
C GLU A 114 18.65 24.49 4.41
N ARG A 115 18.18 24.54 3.16
CA ARG A 115 18.93 24.98 1.98
C ARG A 115 17.97 25.47 0.89
N SER A 116 18.50 26.31 0.00
CA SER A 116 17.81 26.73 -1.22
C SER A 116 18.60 26.25 -2.44
N ILE A 117 17.90 25.69 -3.42
CA ILE A 117 18.46 25.14 -4.67
C ILE A 117 17.95 25.93 -5.87
N TRP A 118 18.55 25.70 -7.04
CA TRP A 118 18.05 26.28 -8.27
C TRP A 118 16.81 25.53 -8.75
N ARG A 119 15.85 26.20 -9.37
CA ARG A 119 14.63 25.54 -9.86
C ARG A 119 14.90 24.50 -10.95
N SER A 120 16.01 24.62 -11.67
CA SER A 120 16.46 23.60 -12.63
C SER A 120 16.80 22.25 -11.98
N MET A 121 16.99 22.23 -10.65
CA MET A 121 17.30 21.03 -9.86
C MET A 121 16.04 20.37 -9.29
N ILE A 122 14.85 20.93 -9.56
CA ILE A 122 13.58 20.28 -9.18
C ILE A 122 13.27 19.21 -10.22
N ARG A 123 13.02 17.97 -9.75
CA ARG A 123 12.63 16.82 -10.58
C ARG A 123 13.62 16.53 -11.70
N ASP A 124 14.91 16.73 -11.45
CA ASP A 124 15.98 16.51 -12.43
C ASP A 124 16.57 15.08 -12.36
N GLY A 125 16.08 14.26 -11.43
CA GLY A 125 16.53 12.90 -11.18
C GLY A 125 17.66 12.78 -10.16
N ILE A 126 18.06 13.89 -9.53
CA ILE A 126 19.11 13.93 -8.52
C ILE A 126 18.52 14.45 -7.20
N CYS A 127 18.74 13.72 -6.11
CA CYS A 127 18.40 14.23 -4.79
C CYS A 127 19.34 15.37 -4.42
N ASP A 128 18.85 16.59 -4.58
CA ASP A 128 19.55 17.77 -4.15
C ASP A 128 19.19 18.05 -2.68
N CYS A 129 17.91 18.15 -2.30
CA CYS A 129 17.52 18.35 -0.89
C CYS A 129 17.96 17.19 0.03
N SER A 130 18.24 17.49 1.31
CA SER A 130 18.65 16.50 2.34
C SER A 130 17.68 15.33 2.48
N ASP A 131 16.40 15.58 2.23
CA ASP A 131 15.30 14.63 2.32
C ASP A 131 14.70 14.27 0.95
N CYS A 132 15.39 14.62 -0.14
CA CYS A 132 14.95 14.42 -1.53
C CYS A 132 13.57 15.03 -1.85
N PHE A 133 13.13 16.08 -1.12
CA PHE A 133 11.81 16.68 -1.32
C PHE A 133 11.60 17.28 -2.72
N ASP A 134 12.68 17.79 -3.31
CA ASP A 134 12.78 18.32 -4.67
C ASP A 134 12.49 17.30 -5.78
N GLU A 135 12.60 16.00 -5.50
CA GLU A 135 12.36 14.92 -6.47
C GLU A 135 10.97 14.29 -6.33
N HIS A 136 10.11 14.82 -5.46
CA HIS A 136 8.76 14.31 -5.29
C HIS A 136 7.84 14.74 -6.44
N GLN A 137 7.16 13.77 -7.05
CA GLN A 137 6.02 14.00 -7.93
C GLN A 137 4.76 14.17 -7.07
N HIS A 138 4.12 15.33 -7.18
CA HIS A 138 2.83 15.65 -6.57
C HIS A 138 1.72 15.48 -7.60
#